data_AF-A0AA38FKU2-F1
#
_entry.id   AF-A0AA38FKU2-F1
#
_cell.length_a   1.000
_cell.length_b   1.000
_cell.length_c   1.000
_cell.angle_alpha   90.00
_cell.angle_beta   90.00
_cell.angle_gamma   90.00
#
_symmetry.space_group_name_H-M   'P 1'
#
loop_
_entity.id
_entity.type
_entity.pdbx_description
1 polymer ?
#
loop_
_entity_poly.entity_id
_entity_poly.type
_entity_poly.pdbx_seq_one_letter_code
_entity_poly.pdbx_strand_id
1 'polypeptide(L)'
;PDRNKDSFSNKDTFVKMPSSLCQISVEWVEPKMWLTGFSVGVQEMHRKASLVLEDAVRNIYTVVAFCAGKKVMKLYKIQLERILRQSIYYSQLKGIAFGGSQFLLFACNAFLLWYASTTIKNGQGDMSRVLKGYMIFSFVSFALVEPFGLAPYILKRRKSLVSVFEIIDRKPKIDSDDASGLKLPNVYGTIELKNVDFHYPTRPEMMILRNFNLKVSVAVKLLL
;
A
#
# COMPACT_ATOMS: atom_id res chain seq x y z
N PRO A 1 40.96 32.25 -30.68
CA PRO A 1 39.53 32.13 -31.05
C PRO A 1 38.70 31.17 -30.17
N ASP A 2 39.30 30.28 -29.35
CA ASP A 2 38.58 29.23 -28.60
C ASP A 2 38.58 29.37 -27.07
N ARG A 3 38.51 30.59 -26.50
CA ARG A 3 38.44 30.76 -25.02
C ARG A 3 37.06 31.14 -24.47
N ASN A 4 36.03 31.29 -25.31
CA ASN A 4 34.73 31.84 -24.91
C ASN A 4 33.56 30.85 -24.94
N LYS A 5 33.76 29.60 -25.36
CA LYS A 5 32.72 28.55 -25.30
C LYS A 5 32.58 27.95 -23.90
N ASP A 6 33.68 27.90 -23.15
CA ASP A 6 33.72 27.21 -21.84
C ASP A 6 33.03 28.02 -20.73
N SER A 7 33.05 29.35 -20.84
CA SER A 7 32.35 30.25 -19.90
C SER A 7 30.83 30.26 -20.09
N PHE A 8 30.36 30.00 -21.32
CA PHE A 8 28.93 29.93 -21.66
C PHE A 8 28.31 28.61 -21.21
N SER A 9 29.05 27.50 -21.37
CA SER A 9 28.64 26.20 -20.84
C SER A 9 28.55 26.21 -19.31
N ASN A 10 29.51 26.82 -18.61
CA ASN A 10 29.51 26.81 -17.14
C ASN A 10 28.36 27.62 -16.53
N LYS A 11 27.99 28.77 -17.11
CA LYS A 11 26.87 29.60 -16.61
C LYS A 11 25.51 28.97 -16.88
N ASP A 12 25.32 28.39 -18.07
CA ASP A 12 24.08 27.68 -18.42
C ASP A 12 23.89 26.40 -17.61
N THR A 13 24.96 25.63 -17.36
CA THR A 13 24.91 24.42 -16.52
C THR A 13 24.60 24.78 -15.05
N PHE A 14 25.10 25.91 -14.55
CA PHE A 14 24.84 26.38 -13.19
C PHE A 14 23.39 26.84 -12.96
N VAL A 15 22.68 27.28 -14.00
CA VAL A 15 21.24 27.65 -13.92
C VAL A 15 20.33 26.46 -14.23
N LYS A 16 20.77 25.53 -15.10
CA LYS A 16 20.03 24.29 -15.43
C LYS A 16 20.06 23.25 -14.31
N MET A 17 21.13 23.19 -13.52
CA MET A 17 21.24 22.27 -12.37
C MET A 17 20.19 22.54 -11.27
N PRO A 18 20.02 23.76 -10.74
CA PRO A 18 19.05 24.02 -9.67
C PRO A 18 17.58 23.90 -10.14
N SER A 19 17.26 24.22 -11.40
CA SER A 19 15.90 24.06 -11.93
C SER A 19 15.52 22.60 -12.16
N SER A 20 16.45 21.78 -12.67
CA SER A 20 16.27 20.33 -12.79
C SER A 20 16.23 19.64 -11.43
N LEU A 21 17.06 20.04 -10.46
CA LEU A 21 17.00 19.56 -9.08
C LEU A 21 15.68 19.91 -8.39
N CYS A 22 15.14 21.10 -8.66
CA CYS A 22 13.83 21.52 -8.16
C CYS A 22 12.71 20.63 -8.75
N GLN A 23 12.69 20.43 -10.08
CA GLN A 23 11.74 19.54 -10.76
C GLN A 23 11.80 18.11 -10.20
N ILE A 24 13.00 17.52 -10.12
CA ILE A 24 13.20 16.18 -9.56
C ILE A 24 12.74 16.13 -8.10
N SER A 25 13.05 17.16 -7.29
CA SER A 25 12.63 17.18 -5.88
C SER A 25 11.11 17.21 -5.69
N VAL A 26 10.38 17.98 -6.52
CA VAL A 26 8.91 18.03 -6.49
C VAL A 26 8.33 16.69 -6.94
N GLU A 27 8.89 16.10 -8.00
CA GLU A 27 8.47 14.81 -8.55
C GLU A 27 8.73 13.62 -7.62
N TRP A 28 9.77 13.65 -6.78
CA TRP A 28 10.01 12.60 -5.78
C TRP A 28 9.07 12.72 -4.56
N VAL A 29 8.63 13.94 -4.25
CA VAL A 29 7.79 14.22 -3.09
C VAL A 29 6.34 13.81 -3.34
N GLU A 30 5.81 14.03 -4.54
CA GLU A 30 4.41 13.74 -4.86
C GLU A 30 4.06 12.25 -4.65
N PRO A 31 4.68 11.26 -5.34
CA PRO A 31 4.32 9.86 -5.20
C PRO A 31 4.43 9.39 -3.75
N LYS A 32 5.53 9.77 -3.08
CA LYS A 32 5.78 9.41 -1.69
C LYS A 32 4.66 9.91 -0.78
N MET A 33 4.26 11.18 -0.91
CA MET A 33 3.20 11.78 -0.11
C MET A 33 1.82 11.14 -0.39
N TRP A 34 1.53 10.80 -1.64
CA TRP A 34 0.28 10.15 -2.04
C TRP A 34 0.12 8.73 -1.46
N LEU A 35 1.20 7.96 -1.29
CA LEU A 35 1.08 6.55 -0.91
C LEU A 35 1.28 6.30 0.57
N THR A 36 2.33 6.88 1.16
CA THR A 36 2.74 6.54 2.53
C THR A 36 1.80 7.16 3.56
N GLY A 37 1.20 8.32 3.25
CA GLY A 37 0.28 9.00 4.16
C GLY A 37 -1.21 8.70 3.94
N PHE A 38 -1.64 8.45 2.69
CA PHE A 38 -3.08 8.37 2.37
C PHE A 38 -3.72 7.01 2.61
N SER A 39 -3.09 5.97 2.07
CA SER A 39 -3.78 4.73 1.81
C SER A 39 -3.88 3.92 3.09
N VAL A 40 -2.78 3.79 3.83
CA VAL A 40 -2.69 2.85 4.94
C VAL A 40 -3.62 3.23 6.11
N GLY A 41 -3.63 4.50 6.52
CA GLY A 41 -4.45 4.95 7.66
C GLY A 41 -5.96 4.93 7.36
N VAL A 42 -6.36 5.44 6.19
CA VAL A 42 -7.77 5.50 5.79
C VAL A 42 -8.30 4.10 5.45
N GLN A 43 -7.53 3.26 4.76
CA GLN A 43 -7.92 1.87 4.48
C GLN A 43 -8.08 1.05 5.75
N GLU A 44 -7.20 1.22 6.76
CA GLU A 44 -7.33 0.49 8.02
C GLU A 44 -8.59 0.90 8.79
N MET A 45 -8.93 2.19 8.79
CA MET A 45 -10.15 2.69 9.43
C MET A 45 -11.41 2.19 8.71
N HIS A 46 -11.40 2.18 7.37
CA HIS A 46 -12.46 1.56 6.58
C HIS A 46 -12.57 0.06 6.83
N ARG A 47 -11.45 -0.67 6.85
CA ARG A 47 -11.40 -2.11 7.14
C ARG A 47 -12.05 -2.44 8.47
N LYS A 48 -11.76 -1.66 9.53
CA LYS A 48 -12.40 -1.82 10.85
C LYS A 48 -13.91 -1.59 10.80
N ALA A 49 -14.38 -0.56 10.09
CA ALA A 49 -15.81 -0.30 9.94
C ALA A 49 -16.51 -1.42 9.13
N SER A 50 -15.87 -1.90 8.07
CA SER A 50 -16.34 -3.02 7.25
C SER A 50 -16.43 -4.31 8.05
N LEU A 51 -15.45 -4.62 8.91
CA LEU A 51 -15.48 -5.80 9.79
C LEU A 51 -16.69 -5.77 10.73
N VAL A 52 -16.96 -4.62 11.37
CA VAL A 52 -18.13 -4.48 12.26
C VAL A 52 -19.45 -4.68 11.50
N LEU A 53 -19.52 -4.18 10.26
CA LEU A 53 -20.68 -4.38 9.39
C LEU A 53 -20.81 -5.85 8.96
N GLU A 54 -19.71 -6.48 8.59
CA GLU A 54 -19.65 -7.88 8.17
C GLU A 54 -20.12 -8.81 9.29
N ASP A 55 -19.65 -8.61 10.53
CA ASP A 55 -20.10 -9.38 11.70
C ASP A 55 -21.61 -9.22 11.96
N ALA A 56 -22.13 -8.00 11.77
CA ALA A 56 -23.55 -7.72 11.94
C ALA A 56 -24.42 -8.35 10.85
N VAL A 57 -23.97 -8.33 9.60
CA VAL A 57 -24.67 -8.93 8.45
C VAL A 57 -24.61 -10.46 8.54
N ARG A 58 -23.46 -11.02 8.91
CA ARG A 58 -23.28 -12.47 9.09
C ARG A 58 -24.21 -13.03 10.17
N ASN A 59 -24.53 -12.23 11.21
CA ASN A 59 -25.42 -12.60 12.30
C ASN A 59 -26.75 -11.82 12.27
N ILE A 60 -27.30 -11.56 11.09
CA ILE A 60 -28.48 -10.70 10.92
C ILE A 60 -29.70 -11.19 11.74
N TYR A 61 -29.93 -12.49 11.80
CA TYR A 61 -31.04 -13.06 12.59
C TYR A 61 -30.90 -12.76 14.08
N THR A 62 -29.68 -12.79 14.62
CA THR A 62 -29.40 -12.42 16.01
C THR A 62 -29.66 -10.94 16.24
N VAL A 63 -29.21 -10.07 15.33
CA VAL A 63 -29.45 -8.63 15.44
C VAL A 63 -30.95 -8.30 15.41
N VAL A 64 -31.72 -9.00 14.57
CA VAL A 64 -33.17 -8.86 14.48
C VAL A 64 -33.87 -9.42 15.72
N ALA A 65 -33.48 -10.62 16.19
CA ALA A 65 -34.06 -11.25 17.37
C ALA A 65 -33.89 -10.40 18.64
N PHE A 66 -32.75 -9.71 18.78
CA PHE A 66 -32.49 -8.77 19.87
C PHE A 66 -32.97 -7.34 19.59
N CYS A 67 -33.64 -7.08 18.46
CA CYS A 67 -34.04 -5.73 18.02
C CYS A 67 -32.90 -4.70 18.05
N ALA A 68 -31.66 -5.15 17.85
CA ALA A 68 -30.43 -4.38 18.06
C ALA A 68 -29.98 -3.58 16.82
N GLY A 69 -30.74 -3.60 15.72
CA GLY A 69 -30.38 -2.94 14.45
C GLY A 69 -30.07 -1.44 14.59
N LYS A 70 -30.84 -0.71 15.41
CA LYS A 70 -30.58 0.72 15.68
C LYS A 70 -29.23 0.94 16.37
N LYS A 71 -28.84 0.05 17.28
CA LYS A 71 -27.57 0.13 18.03
C LYS A 71 -26.38 -0.12 17.11
N VAL A 72 -26.47 -1.14 16.25
CA VAL A 72 -25.44 -1.44 15.24
C VAL A 72 -25.29 -0.29 14.25
N MET A 73 -26.41 0.26 13.75
CA MET A 73 -26.40 1.39 12.82
C MET A 73 -25.73 2.63 13.44
N LYS A 74 -26.01 2.91 14.72
CA LYS A 74 -25.37 4.03 15.45
C LYS A 74 -23.85 3.84 15.55
N LEU A 75 -23.39 2.64 15.89
CA LEU A 75 -21.96 2.32 15.95
C LEU A 75 -21.28 2.50 14.60
N TYR A 76 -21.90 2.01 13.53
CA TYR A 76 -21.39 2.17 12.17
C TYR A 76 -21.29 3.66 11.78
N LYS A 77 -22.32 4.46 12.07
CA LYS A 77 -22.34 5.90 11.79
C LYS A 77 -21.19 6.65 12.50
N ILE A 78 -20.95 6.35 13.78
CA ILE A 78 -19.85 6.97 14.55
C ILE A 78 -18.49 6.68 13.91
N GLN A 79 -18.26 5.44 13.45
CA GLN A 79 -17.01 5.09 12.78
C GLN A 79 -16.87 5.82 11.42
N LEU A 80 -17.96 5.91 10.65
CA LEU A 80 -17.97 6.58 9.36
C LEU A 80 -17.73 8.09 9.47
N GLU A 81 -18.33 8.76 10.46
CA GLU A 81 -18.12 10.19 10.71
C GLU A 81 -16.65 10.48 11.04
N ARG A 82 -16.00 9.61 11.81
CA ARG A 82 -14.57 9.74 12.13
C ARG A 82 -13.71 9.62 10.87
N ILE A 83 -14.02 8.66 10.01
CA ILE A 83 -13.34 8.46 8.71
C ILE A 83 -13.54 9.68 7.81
N LEU A 84 -14.78 10.17 7.69
CA LEU A 84 -15.13 11.31 6.84
C LEU A 84 -14.37 12.57 7.27
N ARG A 85 -14.35 12.88 8.57
CA ARG A 85 -13.66 14.07 9.10
C ARG A 85 -12.16 14.02 8.83
N GLN A 86 -11.53 12.87 9.05
CA GLN A 86 -10.12 12.68 8.72
C GLN A 86 -9.88 12.82 7.22
N SER A 87 -10.73 12.21 6.39
CA SER A 87 -10.62 12.30 4.93
C SER A 87 -10.70 13.74 4.43
N ILE A 88 -11.61 14.56 4.96
CA ILE A 88 -11.75 15.98 4.58
C ILE A 88 -10.50 16.78 4.97
N TYR A 89 -10.00 16.59 6.19
CA TYR A 89 -8.80 17.29 6.65
C TYR A 89 -7.58 16.95 5.78
N TYR A 90 -7.37 15.65 5.50
CA TYR A 90 -6.27 15.21 4.65
C TYR A 90 -6.44 15.60 3.19
N SER A 91 -7.67 15.65 2.65
CA SER A 91 -7.91 16.07 1.27
C SER A 91 -7.59 17.54 1.07
N GLN A 92 -7.95 18.39 2.04
CA GLN A 92 -7.60 19.82 2.01
C GLN A 92 -6.09 20.04 2.06
N LEU A 93 -5.39 19.39 3.00
CA LEU A 93 -3.93 19.49 3.11
C LEU A 93 -3.23 19.09 1.80
N LYS A 94 -3.72 18.03 1.14
CA LYS A 94 -3.18 17.57 -0.14
C LYS A 94 -3.53 18.47 -1.30
N GLY A 95 -4.74 19.00 -1.34
CA GLY A 95 -5.14 19.98 -2.35
C GLY A 95 -4.22 21.20 -2.32
N ILE A 96 -3.92 21.71 -1.12
CA ILE A 96 -2.99 22.82 -0.92
C ILE A 96 -1.56 22.43 -1.35
N ALA A 97 -1.07 21.27 -0.93
CA ALA A 97 0.27 20.81 -1.31
C ALA A 97 0.43 20.58 -2.82
N PHE A 98 -0.58 19.97 -3.46
CA PHE A 98 -0.59 19.76 -4.91
C PHE A 98 -0.68 21.10 -5.66
N GLY A 99 -1.57 21.99 -5.25
CA GLY A 99 -1.68 23.34 -5.82
C GLY A 99 -0.37 24.13 -5.67
N GLY A 100 0.29 24.06 -4.51
CA GLY A 100 1.59 24.68 -4.27
C GLY A 100 2.70 24.11 -5.15
N SER A 101 2.72 22.80 -5.35
CA SER A 101 3.67 22.11 -6.24
C SER A 101 3.48 22.53 -7.70
N GLN A 102 2.23 22.57 -8.18
CA GLN A 102 1.89 23.05 -9.52
C GLN A 102 2.24 24.53 -9.72
N PHE A 103 1.97 25.38 -8.72
CA PHE A 103 2.34 26.79 -8.77
C PHE A 103 3.86 26.98 -8.88
N LEU A 104 4.65 26.26 -8.08
CA LEU A 104 6.11 26.29 -8.15
C LEU A 104 6.66 25.82 -9.51
N LEU A 105 6.04 24.79 -10.09
CA LEU A 105 6.40 24.30 -11.42
C LEU A 105 6.21 25.39 -12.48
N PHE A 106 5.05 26.07 -12.50
CA PHE A 106 4.80 27.17 -13.44
C PHE A 106 5.69 28.39 -13.16
N ALA A 107 5.94 28.73 -11.89
CA ALA A 107 6.84 29.81 -11.51
C ALA A 107 8.27 29.55 -11.98
N CYS A 108 8.78 28.32 -11.86
CA CYS A 108 10.09 27.92 -12.35
C CYS A 108 10.16 28.03 -13.89
N ASN A 109 9.12 27.58 -14.61
CA ASN A 109 9.06 27.72 -16.07
C ASN A 109 9.03 29.19 -16.51
N ALA A 110 8.26 30.05 -15.81
CA ALA A 110 8.23 31.48 -16.06
C ALA A 110 9.60 32.13 -15.83
N PHE A 111 10.31 31.76 -14.76
CA PHE A 111 11.66 32.22 -14.49
C PHE A 111 12.66 31.79 -15.57
N LEU A 112 12.54 30.55 -16.07
CA LEU A 112 13.38 30.02 -17.14
C LEU A 112 13.18 30.80 -18.45
N LEU A 113 11.92 31.13 -18.80
CA LEU A 113 11.59 31.96 -19.96
C LEU A 113 12.08 33.40 -19.81
N TRP A 114 11.97 33.97 -18.61
CA TRP A 114 12.50 35.30 -18.31
C TRP A 114 14.02 35.36 -18.47
N TYR A 115 14.73 34.33 -17.99
CA TYR A 115 16.17 34.19 -18.16
C TYR A 115 16.57 33.99 -19.63
N ALA A 116 15.83 33.16 -20.37
CA ALA A 116 16.03 32.96 -21.80
C ALA A 116 15.87 34.29 -22.58
N SER A 117 14.82 35.06 -22.28
CA SER A 117 14.58 36.39 -22.87
C SER A 117 15.71 37.38 -22.56
N THR A 118 16.17 37.43 -21.32
CA THR A 118 17.31 38.29 -20.90
C THR A 118 18.61 37.92 -21.63
N THR A 119 18.84 36.63 -21.88
CA THR A 119 20.04 36.15 -22.60
C THR A 119 20.06 36.58 -24.06
N ILE A 120 18.90 36.56 -24.72
CA ILE A 120 18.73 37.06 -26.09
C ILE A 120 18.98 38.57 -26.13
N LYS A 121 18.42 39.32 -25.16
CA LYS A 121 18.59 40.79 -25.08
C LYS A 121 20.05 41.20 -24.91
N ASN A 122 20.86 40.43 -24.19
CA ASN A 122 22.28 40.70 -23.97
C ASN A 122 23.17 40.29 -25.16
N GLY A 123 22.60 39.80 -26.27
CA GLY A 123 23.34 39.42 -27.48
C GLY A 123 24.24 38.19 -27.32
N GLN A 124 24.08 37.42 -26.24
CA GLN A 124 24.94 36.28 -25.93
C GLN A 124 24.48 34.96 -26.57
N GLY A 125 23.32 34.94 -27.24
CA GLY A 125 22.80 33.74 -27.89
C GLY A 125 21.83 34.06 -29.03
N ASP A 126 21.93 33.26 -30.10
CA ASP A 126 21.04 33.32 -31.25
C ASP A 126 19.62 32.86 -30.86
N MET A 127 18.58 33.59 -31.28
CA MET A 127 17.19 33.40 -30.82
C MET A 127 16.72 31.95 -31.05
N SER A 128 17.02 31.39 -32.23
CA SER A 128 16.67 30.02 -32.58
C SER A 128 17.36 28.98 -31.69
N ARG A 129 18.60 29.24 -31.26
CA ARG A 129 19.37 28.28 -30.44
C ARG A 129 18.84 28.23 -29.01
N VAL A 130 18.52 29.38 -28.43
CA VAL A 130 17.99 29.48 -27.05
C VAL A 130 16.59 28.86 -26.95
N LEU A 131 15.69 29.18 -27.89
CA LEU A 131 14.33 28.60 -27.93
C LEU A 131 14.35 27.09 -28.15
N LYS A 132 15.21 26.59 -29.05
CA LYS A 132 15.37 25.15 -29.28
C LYS A 132 15.86 24.42 -28.02
N GLY A 133 16.80 25.04 -27.29
CA GLY A 133 17.29 24.51 -26.01
C GLY A 133 16.18 24.41 -24.95
N TYR A 134 15.34 25.44 -24.83
CA TYR A 134 14.16 25.43 -23.95
C TYR A 134 13.18 24.31 -24.32
N MET A 135 12.83 24.17 -25.60
CA MET A 135 11.88 23.15 -26.07
C MET A 135 12.37 21.73 -25.75
N ILE A 136 13.64 21.43 -26.02
CA ILE A 136 14.22 20.11 -25.72
C ILE A 136 14.21 19.87 -24.20
N PHE A 137 14.57 20.87 -23.41
CA PHE A 137 14.55 20.76 -21.94
C PHE A 137 13.15 20.44 -21.41
N SER A 138 12.13 21.19 -21.83
CA SER A 138 10.74 20.94 -21.41
C SER A 138 10.26 19.53 -21.77
N PHE A 139 10.53 19.07 -22.99
CA PHE A 139 10.16 17.72 -23.42
C PHE A 139 10.86 16.62 -22.61
N VAL A 140 12.15 16.79 -22.31
CA VAL A 140 12.90 15.82 -21.50
C VAL A 140 12.37 15.76 -20.07
N SER A 141 12.06 16.91 -19.44
CA SER A 141 11.47 16.92 -18.10
C SER A 141 10.13 16.19 -18.07
N PHE A 142 9.22 16.46 -19.01
CA PHE A 142 7.93 15.74 -19.09
C PHE A 142 8.09 14.24 -19.28
N ALA A 143 9.02 13.80 -20.14
CA ALA A 143 9.28 12.38 -20.38
C ALA A 143 9.84 11.65 -19.16
N LEU A 144 10.53 12.35 -18.25
CA LEU A 144 11.05 11.76 -17.02
C LEU A 144 9.96 11.58 -15.97
N VAL A 145 9.00 12.50 -15.85
CA VAL A 145 7.96 12.49 -14.79
C VAL A 145 7.04 11.28 -14.86
N GLU A 146 6.59 10.93 -16.08
CA GLU A 146 5.56 9.92 -16.31
C GLU A 146 5.90 8.51 -15.74
N PRO A 147 7.10 7.94 -15.98
CA PRO A 147 7.47 6.65 -15.42
C PRO A 147 7.65 6.66 -13.88
N PHE A 148 7.99 7.79 -13.25
CA PHE A 148 8.10 7.85 -11.79
C PHE A 148 6.74 7.67 -11.09
N GLY A 149 5.64 8.03 -11.75
CA GLY A 149 4.28 7.74 -11.28
C GLY A 149 3.96 6.25 -11.14
N LEU A 150 4.68 5.37 -11.87
CA LEU A 150 4.44 3.92 -11.87
C LEU A 150 5.21 3.16 -10.77
N ALA A 151 6.37 3.67 -10.36
CA ALA A 151 7.20 3.11 -9.29
C ALA A 151 6.39 2.65 -8.06
N PRO A 152 5.44 3.44 -7.52
CA PRO A 152 4.72 3.02 -6.35
C PRO A 152 3.70 1.89 -6.54
N TYR A 153 3.10 1.80 -7.72
CA TYR A 153 2.21 0.68 -8.05
C TYR A 153 2.98 -0.64 -8.10
N ILE A 154 4.24 -0.59 -8.56
CA ILE A 154 5.13 -1.74 -8.58
C ILE A 154 5.47 -2.16 -7.14
N LEU A 155 5.84 -1.21 -6.27
CA LEU A 155 6.13 -1.49 -4.86
C LEU A 155 4.92 -2.07 -4.12
N LYS A 156 3.73 -1.51 -4.34
CA LYS A 156 2.48 -2.02 -3.75
C LYS A 156 2.18 -3.44 -4.21
N ARG A 157 2.31 -3.73 -5.52
CA ARG A 157 2.13 -5.09 -6.07
C ARG A 157 3.12 -6.09 -5.47
N ARG A 158 4.40 -5.71 -5.35
CA ARG A 158 5.41 -6.55 -4.71
C ARG A 158 5.02 -6.90 -3.27
N LYS A 159 4.57 -5.93 -2.48
CA LYS A 159 4.13 -6.18 -1.09
C LYS A 159 2.97 -7.16 -1.01
N SER A 160 2.00 -7.08 -1.91
CA SER A 160 0.88 -8.03 -1.96
C SER A 160 1.33 -9.44 -2.37
N LEU A 161 2.28 -9.55 -3.30
CA LEU A 161 2.84 -10.85 -3.70
C LEU A 161 3.58 -11.53 -2.55
N VAL A 162 4.31 -10.79 -1.72
CA VAL A 162 5.00 -11.36 -0.55
C VAL A 162 4.03 -12.12 0.36
N SER A 163 2.86 -11.55 0.66
CA SER A 163 1.86 -12.23 1.51
C SER A 163 1.28 -13.50 0.86
N VAL A 164 1.19 -13.54 -0.47
CA VAL A 164 0.71 -14.72 -1.20
C VAL A 164 1.79 -15.81 -1.19
N PHE A 165 3.04 -15.45 -1.49
CA PHE A 165 4.17 -16.39 -1.43
C PHE A 165 4.39 -16.93 -0.01
N GLU A 166 4.19 -16.10 1.03
CA GLU A 166 4.25 -16.56 2.43
C GLU A 166 3.24 -17.67 2.73
N ILE A 167 2.05 -17.64 2.11
CA ILE A 167 1.04 -18.70 2.27
C ILE A 167 1.41 -19.94 1.46
N ILE A 168 1.91 -19.78 0.23
CA ILE A 168 2.27 -20.88 -0.68
C ILE A 168 3.49 -21.64 -0.15
N ASP A 169 4.52 -20.93 0.30
CA ASP A 169 5.77 -21.52 0.78
C ASP A 169 5.67 -22.05 2.23
N ARG A 170 4.52 -21.83 2.89
CA ARG A 170 4.28 -22.34 4.24
C ARG A 170 4.19 -23.86 4.24
N LYS A 171 5.19 -24.53 4.83
CA LYS A 171 5.16 -25.98 5.09
C LYS A 171 4.31 -26.28 6.33
N PRO A 172 3.14 -26.95 6.21
CA PRO A 172 2.35 -27.33 7.37
C PRO A 172 3.03 -28.46 8.14
N LYS A 173 2.83 -28.49 9.48
CA LYS A 173 3.37 -29.57 10.33
C LYS A 173 2.67 -30.91 10.07
N ILE A 174 1.42 -30.86 9.64
CA ILE A 174 0.62 -32.01 9.22
C ILE A 174 0.35 -31.79 7.74
N ASP A 175 0.98 -32.60 6.90
CA ASP A 175 0.78 -32.55 5.46
C ASP A 175 -0.32 -33.54 5.08
N SER A 176 -1.41 -33.02 4.52
CA SER A 176 -2.55 -33.85 4.08
C SER A 176 -2.25 -34.57 2.77
N ASP A 177 -1.32 -34.06 1.96
CA ASP A 177 -0.99 -34.59 0.63
C ASP A 177 0.18 -35.58 0.67
N ASP A 178 0.81 -35.77 1.84
CA ASP A 178 1.90 -36.73 2.01
C ASP A 178 1.38 -38.17 1.96
N ALA A 179 1.78 -38.89 0.91
CA ALA A 179 1.44 -40.29 0.69
C ALA A 179 2.34 -41.27 1.45
N SER A 180 3.32 -40.79 2.23
CA SER A 180 4.23 -41.62 3.04
C SER A 180 3.53 -42.38 4.17
N GLY A 181 2.31 -41.99 4.53
CA GLY A 181 1.51 -42.64 5.55
C GLY A 181 1.20 -44.10 5.23
N LEU A 182 1.19 -44.94 6.27
CA LEU A 182 0.85 -46.35 6.16
C LEU A 182 -0.62 -46.53 5.73
N LYS A 183 -0.87 -47.02 4.52
CA LYS A 183 -2.21 -47.37 4.04
C LYS A 183 -2.52 -48.81 4.44
N LEU A 184 -3.36 -48.99 5.47
CA LEU A 184 -3.78 -50.32 5.90
C LEU A 184 -4.80 -50.92 4.89
N PRO A 185 -4.60 -52.16 4.41
CA PRO A 185 -5.52 -52.81 3.46
C PRO A 185 -6.84 -53.22 4.10
N ASN A 186 -6.86 -53.41 5.42
CA ASN A 186 -8.06 -53.75 6.18
C ASN A 186 -8.05 -53.00 7.52
N VAL A 187 -9.13 -52.28 7.83
CA VAL A 187 -9.24 -51.44 9.04
C VAL A 187 -10.35 -51.99 9.92
N TYR A 188 -9.97 -52.57 11.06
CA TYR A 188 -10.92 -53.16 12.01
C TYR A 188 -11.63 -52.13 12.90
N GLY A 189 -11.50 -50.83 12.65
CA GLY A 189 -12.32 -49.77 13.29
C GLY A 189 -12.19 -49.62 14.81
N THR A 190 -11.21 -50.26 15.45
CA THR A 190 -10.93 -50.09 16.90
C THR A 190 -10.10 -48.83 17.09
N ILE A 191 -10.56 -47.91 17.94
CA ILE A 191 -9.89 -46.63 18.21
C ILE A 191 -9.43 -46.62 19.67
N GLU A 192 -8.16 -46.28 19.90
CA GLU A 192 -7.58 -46.22 21.23
C GLU A 192 -6.77 -44.92 21.40
N LEU A 193 -7.14 -44.12 22.40
CA LEU A 193 -6.46 -42.91 22.84
C LEU A 193 -5.72 -43.26 24.14
N LYS A 194 -4.40 -43.10 24.17
CA LYS A 194 -3.57 -43.40 25.35
C LYS A 194 -2.83 -42.16 25.82
N ASN A 195 -3.00 -41.81 27.10
CA ASN A 195 -2.31 -40.72 27.79
C ASN A 195 -2.21 -39.45 26.93
N VAL A 196 -3.34 -39.02 26.36
CA VAL A 196 -3.36 -37.88 25.44
C VAL A 196 -3.48 -36.58 26.25
N ASP A 197 -2.47 -35.72 26.09
CA ASP A 197 -2.51 -34.34 26.55
C ASP A 197 -2.73 -33.41 25.36
N PHE A 198 -3.72 -32.53 25.43
CA PHE A 198 -4.09 -31.66 24.32
C PHE A 198 -4.38 -30.23 24.74
N HIS A 199 -3.84 -29.30 23.95
CA HIS A 199 -4.06 -27.86 24.04
C HIS A 199 -4.35 -27.30 22.65
N TYR A 200 -5.28 -26.34 22.56
CA TYR A 200 -5.45 -25.59 21.34
C TYR A 200 -4.31 -24.57 21.18
N PRO A 201 -3.67 -24.45 19.99
CA PRO A 201 -2.59 -23.49 19.76
C PRO A 201 -2.98 -22.04 20.02
N THR A 202 -4.27 -21.69 19.85
CA THR A 202 -4.81 -20.35 20.11
C THR A 202 -4.89 -20.00 21.60
N ARG A 203 -4.87 -21.01 22.48
CA ARG A 203 -4.97 -20.89 23.95
C ARG A 203 -4.06 -21.92 24.64
N PRO A 204 -2.73 -21.77 24.53
CA PRO A 204 -1.78 -22.74 25.09
C PRO A 204 -1.85 -22.84 26.62
N GLU A 205 -2.34 -21.81 27.30
CA GLU A 205 -2.48 -21.74 28.75
C GLU A 205 -3.54 -22.70 29.32
N MET A 206 -4.50 -23.13 28.48
CA MET A 206 -5.62 -23.96 28.92
C MET A 206 -5.49 -25.38 28.38
N MET A 207 -5.12 -26.30 29.27
CA MET A 207 -5.07 -27.74 28.99
C MET A 207 -6.49 -28.31 28.98
N ILE A 208 -6.96 -28.81 27.83
CA ILE A 208 -8.32 -29.32 27.65
C ILE A 208 -8.38 -30.81 27.99
N LEU A 209 -7.44 -31.61 27.47
CA LEU A 209 -7.33 -33.03 27.81
C LEU A 209 -6.08 -33.22 28.66
N ARG A 210 -6.25 -33.89 29.80
CA ARG A 210 -5.18 -34.24 30.75
C ARG A 210 -5.17 -35.75 30.93
N ASN A 211 -4.08 -36.40 30.54
CA ASN A 211 -3.88 -37.84 30.65
C ASN A 211 -5.10 -38.66 30.18
N PHE A 212 -5.70 -38.25 29.05
CA PHE A 212 -6.96 -38.82 28.59
C PHE A 212 -6.73 -40.21 27.98
N ASN A 213 -7.47 -41.19 28.49
CA ASN A 213 -7.43 -42.58 28.06
C ASN A 213 -8.84 -43.03 27.65
N LEU A 214 -9.00 -43.49 26.41
CA LEU A 214 -10.29 -43.98 25.89
C LEU A 214 -10.05 -45.12 24.91
N LYS A 215 -10.80 -46.21 25.06
CA LYS A 215 -10.76 -47.35 24.14
C LYS A 215 -12.16 -47.62 23.63
N VAL A 216 -12.31 -47.63 22.31
CA VAL A 216 -13.57 -47.85 21.61
C VAL A 216 -13.45 -49.11 20.76
N SER A 217 -14.24 -50.12 21.11
CA SER A 217 -14.33 -51.37 20.36
C SER A 217 -15.28 -51.24 19.16
N VAL A 218 -15.09 -52.14 18.20
CA VAL A 218 -15.93 -52.24 16.99
C VAL A 218 -17.40 -52.37 17.34
N ALA A 219 -18.27 -51.67 16.61
CA ALA A 219 -19.73 -51.69 16.75
C ALA A 219 -20.33 -51.07 18.03
N VAL A 220 -19.54 -50.38 18.86
CA VAL A 220 -20.05 -49.63 20.01
C VAL A 220 -20.25 -48.16 19.64
N LYS A 221 -21.47 -47.65 19.82
CA LYS A 221 -21.78 -46.22 19.64
C LYS A 221 -21.53 -45.51 20.96
N LEU A 222 -20.48 -44.71 21.04
CA LEU A 222 -20.28 -43.78 22.15
C LEU A 222 -21.23 -42.58 21.97
N LEU A 223 -22.03 -42.31 23.00
CA LEU A 223 -22.68 -41.03 23.18
C LEU A 223 -21.71 -40.17 23.99
N LEU A 224 -21.07 -39.23 23.29
CA LEU A 224 -20.30 -38.12 23.86
C LEU A 224 -21.18 -36.87 23.92
#